data_AF-A0A522M9P9-F1
#
_entry.id   AF-A0A522M9P9-F1
#
_cell.length_a   1.000
_cell.length_b   1.000
_cell.length_c   1.000
_cell.angle_alpha   90.00
_cell.angle_beta   90.00
_cell.angle_gamma   90.00
#
_symmetry.space_group_name_H-M   'P 1'
#
loop_
_entity.id
_entity.type
_entity.pdbx_description
1 polymer ?
#
loop_
_entity_poly.entity_id
_entity_poly.type
_entity_poly.pdbx_seq_one_letter_code
_entity_poly.pdbx_strand_id
1 'polypeptide(L)'
;MKGLIAVVAIAVAALLAYNYVHTGKLALIPSSLSRDEQALQRIEERFNAARRQFEAAGRAAGVSGADTTADADAARRDIDQAENDLAALRTHLGGALQAKADQLRSEIEAFRDEMR
;
A
#
# COMPACT_ATOMS: atom_id res chain seq x y z
N MET A 1 -9.76 -5.61 -18.36
CA MET A 1 -9.42 -6.56 -17.26
C MET A 1 -8.14 -7.35 -17.52
N LYS A 2 -7.98 -8.01 -18.68
CA LYS A 2 -6.80 -8.87 -18.96
C LYS A 2 -5.45 -8.13 -18.97
N GLY A 3 -5.43 -6.89 -19.45
CA GLY A 3 -4.20 -6.07 -19.51
C GLY A 3 -3.71 -5.56 -18.16
N LEU A 4 -4.62 -5.22 -17.24
CA LEU A 4 -4.25 -4.75 -15.89
C LEU A 4 -3.63 -5.88 -15.07
N ILE A 5 -4.21 -7.08 -15.16
CA ILE A 5 -3.67 -8.29 -14.49
C ILE A 5 -2.29 -8.63 -15.03
N ALA A 6 -2.06 -8.50 -16.35
CA ALA A 6 -0.76 -8.73 -16.94
C ALA A 6 0.30 -7.73 -16.45
N VAL A 7 -0.05 -6.44 -16.33
CA VAL A 7 0.87 -5.41 -15.82
C VAL A 7 1.24 -5.65 -14.36
N VAL A 8 0.26 -6.02 -13.52
CA VAL A 8 0.52 -6.37 -12.11
C VAL A 8 1.38 -7.63 -12.00
N ALA A 9 1.12 -8.65 -12.82
CA ALA A 9 1.93 -9.87 -12.83
C ALA A 9 3.38 -9.60 -13.26
N ILE A 10 3.60 -8.70 -14.22
CA ILE A 10 4.92 -8.28 -14.66
C ILE A 10 5.64 -7.48 -13.57
N ALA A 11 4.93 -6.58 -12.87
CA ALA A 11 5.49 -5.82 -11.76
C ALA A 11 5.93 -6.75 -10.61
N VAL A 12 5.12 -7.75 -10.27
CA VAL A 12 5.45 -8.78 -9.27
C VAL A 12 6.65 -9.62 -9.73
N ALA A 13 6.68 -10.04 -11.00
CA ALA A 13 7.81 -10.79 -11.56
C ALA A 13 9.11 -9.96 -11.58
N ALA A 14 9.02 -8.67 -11.88
CA ALA A 14 10.16 -7.75 -11.85
C ALA A 14 10.69 -7.54 -10.42
N LEU A 15 9.79 -7.44 -9.43
CA LEU A 15 10.15 -7.39 -8.01
C LEU A 15 10.84 -8.68 -7.53
N LEU A 16 10.34 -9.85 -7.96
CA LEU A 16 10.95 -11.14 -7.65
C LEU A 16 12.32 -11.29 -8.31
N ALA A 17 12.46 -10.87 -9.57
CA ALA A 17 13.74 -10.90 -10.29
C ALA A 17 14.77 -9.93 -9.69
N TYR A 18 14.34 -8.71 -9.31
CA TYR A 18 15.17 -7.74 -8.62
C TYR A 18 15.64 -8.27 -7.26
N ASN A 19 14.74 -8.91 -6.50
CA ASN A 19 15.07 -9.56 -5.23
C ASN A 19 16.08 -10.71 -5.41
N TYR A 20 15.92 -11.53 -6.46
CA TYR A 20 16.82 -12.62 -6.77
C TYR A 20 18.24 -12.15 -7.10
N VAL A 21 18.37 -11.13 -7.96
CA VAL A 21 19.67 -10.58 -8.39
C VAL A 21 20.37 -9.86 -7.24
N HIS A 22 19.64 -9.16 -6.37
CA HIS A 22 20.26 -8.36 -5.31
C HIS A 22 20.59 -9.16 -4.05
N THR A 23 19.85 -10.23 -3.76
CA THR A 23 19.95 -10.96 -2.48
C THR A 23 20.58 -12.35 -2.59
N GLY A 24 20.76 -12.88 -3.81
CA GLY A 24 21.43 -14.15 -4.08
C GLY A 24 20.75 -15.39 -3.49
N LYS A 25 19.52 -15.27 -2.98
CA LYS A 25 18.74 -16.36 -2.40
C LYS A 25 17.40 -16.46 -3.11
N LEU A 26 17.14 -17.59 -3.76
CA LEU A 26 15.79 -18.02 -4.13
C LEU A 26 15.03 -18.28 -2.82
N ALA A 27 14.27 -17.30 -2.34
CA ALA A 27 13.43 -17.41 -1.16
C ALA A 27 12.20 -18.29 -1.45
N LEU A 28 12.44 -19.60 -1.61
CA LEU A 28 11.43 -20.67 -1.58
C LEU A 28 11.24 -21.21 -0.15
N ILE A 29 11.39 -20.36 0.89
CA ILE A 29 11.15 -20.76 2.28
C ILE A 29 9.79 -20.19 2.72
N PRO A 30 8.77 -21.03 2.92
CA PRO A 30 7.54 -20.63 3.57
C PRO A 30 7.81 -20.60 5.08
N SER A 31 8.01 -19.43 5.65
CA SER A 31 7.98 -19.23 7.09
C SER A 31 7.30 -17.91 7.33
N SER A 32 6.13 -17.97 7.99
CA SER A 32 5.38 -16.85 8.58
C SER A 32 6.15 -15.52 8.54
N LEU A 33 5.63 -14.52 7.83
CA LEU A 33 6.16 -13.15 7.81
C LEU A 33 6.64 -12.76 9.21
N SER A 34 7.80 -12.12 9.32
CA SER A 34 8.27 -11.58 10.60
C SER A 34 7.19 -10.65 11.19
N ARG A 35 7.12 -10.49 12.52
CA ARG A 35 6.08 -9.64 13.16
C ARG A 35 6.02 -8.22 12.54
N ASP A 36 7.18 -7.69 12.19
CA ASP A 36 7.32 -6.37 11.57
C ASP A 36 6.88 -6.37 10.10
N GLU A 37 7.14 -7.45 9.37
CA GLU A 37 6.63 -7.66 8.01
C GLU A 37 5.11 -7.79 7.99
N GLN A 38 4.52 -8.53 8.94
CA GLN A 38 3.07 -8.62 9.07
C GLN A 38 2.46 -7.27 9.43
N ALA A 39 3.12 -6.50 10.30
CA ALA A 39 2.66 -5.16 10.65
C ALA A 39 2.68 -4.24 9.43
N LEU A 40 3.79 -4.24 8.67
CA LEU A 40 3.91 -3.45 7.45
C LEU A 40 2.87 -3.87 6.41
N GLN A 41 2.68 -5.17 6.20
CA GLN A 41 1.67 -5.69 5.28
C GLN A 41 0.25 -5.28 5.69
N ARG A 42 -0.10 -5.33 6.98
CA ARG A 42 -1.42 -4.87 7.44
C ARG A 42 -1.65 -3.40 7.18
N ILE A 43 -0.61 -2.57 7.37
CA ILE A 43 -0.67 -1.13 7.09
C ILE A 43 -0.87 -0.90 5.58
N GLU A 44 -0.13 -1.62 4.75
CA GLU A 44 -0.27 -1.57 3.29
C GLU A 44 -1.67 -2.01 2.82
N GLU A 45 -2.19 -3.10 3.37
CA GLU A 45 -3.54 -3.59 3.06
C GLU A 45 -4.61 -2.57 3.44
N ARG A 46 -4.47 -1.94 4.62
CA ARG A 46 -5.36 -0.88 5.10
C ARG A 46 -5.31 0.35 4.20
N PHE A 47 -4.11 0.83 3.85
CA PHE A 47 -3.93 1.95 2.93
C PHE A 47 -4.59 1.67 1.57
N ASN A 48 -4.33 0.49 1.00
CA ASN A 48 -4.92 0.08 -0.28
C ASN A 48 -6.45 -0.03 -0.22
N ALA A 49 -7.01 -0.50 0.90
CA ALA A 49 -8.45 -0.53 1.10
C ALA A 49 -9.05 0.89 1.16
N ALA A 50 -8.45 1.78 1.95
CA ALA A 50 -8.90 3.16 2.10
C ALA A 50 -8.80 3.93 0.78
N ARG A 51 -7.68 3.78 0.05
CA ARG A 51 -7.52 4.33 -1.29
C ARG A 51 -8.65 3.90 -2.23
N ARG A 52 -8.94 2.61 -2.30
CA ARG A 52 -10.04 2.10 -3.15
C ARG A 52 -11.40 2.66 -2.74
N GLN A 53 -11.63 2.84 -1.44
CA GLN A 53 -12.86 3.43 -0.92
C GLN A 53 -12.98 4.91 -1.31
N PHE A 54 -11.89 5.68 -1.22
CA PHE A 54 -11.86 7.08 -1.66
C PHE A 54 -12.13 7.21 -3.16
N GLU A 55 -11.46 6.39 -3.99
CA GLU A 55 -11.70 6.38 -5.45
C GLU A 55 -13.14 5.95 -5.79
N ALA A 56 -13.70 4.99 -5.05
CA ALA A 56 -15.08 4.55 -5.24
C ALA A 56 -16.09 5.64 -4.87
N ALA A 57 -15.86 6.35 -3.76
CA ALA A 57 -16.66 7.50 -3.34
C ALA A 57 -16.62 8.60 -4.41
N GLY A 58 -15.44 9.00 -4.89
CA GLY A 58 -15.30 10.00 -5.94
C GLY A 58 -16.01 9.62 -7.25
N ARG A 59 -15.90 8.35 -7.67
CA ARG A 59 -16.63 7.85 -8.85
C ARG A 59 -18.13 7.83 -8.64
N ALA A 60 -18.61 7.41 -7.47
CA ALA A 60 -20.04 7.38 -7.15
C ALA A 60 -20.64 8.79 -7.10
N ALA A 61 -19.98 9.74 -6.43
CA ALA A 61 -20.39 11.14 -6.45
C ALA A 61 -20.47 11.70 -7.88
N GLY A 62 -19.47 11.42 -8.72
CA GLY A 62 -19.43 11.89 -10.11
C GLY A 62 -20.45 11.23 -11.05
N VAL A 63 -20.82 9.97 -10.80
CA VAL A 63 -21.70 9.20 -11.70
C VAL A 63 -23.16 9.22 -11.26
N SER A 64 -23.44 9.06 -9.96
CA SER A 64 -24.80 8.95 -9.44
C SER A 64 -25.28 10.18 -8.67
N GLY A 65 -24.42 11.17 -8.44
CA GLY A 65 -24.73 12.31 -7.58
C GLY A 65 -25.01 11.92 -6.13
N ALA A 66 -24.59 10.71 -5.72
CA ALA A 66 -24.72 10.25 -4.34
C ALA A 66 -23.85 11.11 -3.42
N ASP A 67 -24.38 11.44 -2.23
CA ASP A 67 -23.58 12.07 -1.19
C ASP A 67 -22.66 11.03 -0.55
N THR A 68 -21.44 10.95 -1.06
CA THR A 68 -20.38 10.07 -0.54
C THR A 68 -19.36 10.85 0.27
N THR A 69 -19.70 12.05 0.75
CA THR A 69 -18.80 12.91 1.54
C THR A 69 -18.31 12.17 2.78
N ALA A 70 -19.23 11.51 3.48
CA ALA A 70 -18.92 10.74 4.68
C ALA A 70 -17.95 9.56 4.40
N ASP A 71 -18.11 8.89 3.26
CA ASP A 71 -17.24 7.77 2.85
C ASP A 71 -15.84 8.25 2.47
N ALA A 72 -15.75 9.39 1.78
CA ALA A 72 -14.49 10.02 1.43
C ALA A 72 -13.72 10.48 2.69
N ASP A 73 -14.41 11.07 3.66
CA ASP A 73 -13.80 11.51 4.93
C ASP A 73 -13.44 10.33 5.86
N ALA A 74 -14.19 9.22 5.81
CA ALA A 74 -13.79 7.97 6.47
C ALA A 74 -12.49 7.42 5.86
N ALA A 75 -12.42 7.32 4.54
CA ALA A 75 -11.23 6.86 3.84
C ALA A 75 -9.99 7.73 4.11
N ARG A 76 -10.15 9.05 4.14
CA ARG A 76 -9.07 9.99 4.51
C ARG A 76 -8.51 9.71 5.91
N ARG A 77 -9.39 9.52 6.90
CA ARG A 77 -8.98 9.19 8.27
C ARG A 77 -8.23 7.86 8.36
N ASP A 78 -8.64 6.87 7.57
CA ASP A 78 -7.94 5.59 7.52
C ASP A 78 -6.54 5.70 6.90
N ILE A 79 -6.36 6.56 5.90
CA ILE A 79 -5.06 6.88 5.30
C ILE A 79 -4.17 7.60 6.32
N ASP A 80 -4.70 8.61 7.03
CA ASP A 80 -3.99 9.30 8.11
C ASP A 80 -3.53 8.32 9.20
N GLN A 81 -4.39 7.36 9.56
CA GLN A 81 -4.05 6.37 10.57
C GLN A 81 -2.97 5.40 10.06
N ALA A 82 -3.04 4.96 8.80
CA ALA A 82 -2.02 4.11 8.20
C ALA A 82 -0.64 4.80 8.17
N GLU A 83 -0.59 6.11 7.90
CA GLU A 83 0.65 6.89 7.94
C GLU A 83 1.25 6.94 9.35
N ASN A 84 0.42 7.20 10.37
CA ASN A 84 0.86 7.23 11.76
C ASN A 84 1.38 5.86 12.23
N ASP A 85 0.67 4.78 11.89
CA ASP A 85 1.08 3.41 12.20
C ASP A 85 2.41 3.07 11.50
N LEU A 86 2.58 3.52 10.26
CA LEU A 86 3.82 3.35 9.49
C LEU A 86 4.99 4.11 10.10
N ALA A 87 4.76 5.37 10.50
CA ALA A 87 5.78 6.20 11.14
C ALA A 87 6.27 5.58 12.45
N ALA A 88 5.35 5.05 13.26
CA ALA A 88 5.67 4.34 14.49
C ALA A 88 6.48 3.06 14.20
N LEU A 89 6.05 2.25 13.23
CA LEU A 89 6.74 1.02 12.85
C LEU A 89 8.17 1.30 12.34
N ARG A 90 8.33 2.34 11.50
CA ARG A 90 9.61 2.72 10.88
C ARG A 90 10.73 2.96 11.89
N THR A 91 10.43 3.44 13.09
CA THR A 91 11.43 3.72 14.14
C THR A 91 12.19 2.46 14.60
N HIS A 92 11.62 1.28 14.37
CA HIS A 92 12.19 0.00 14.77
C HIS A 92 12.57 -0.90 13.57
N LEU A 93 12.30 -0.46 12.34
CA LEU A 93 12.66 -1.19 11.13
C LEU A 93 14.12 -0.95 10.74
N GLY A 94 14.76 -1.96 10.17
CA GLY A 94 16.10 -1.85 9.59
C GLY A 94 16.21 -2.56 8.24
N GLY A 95 17.23 -2.18 7.47
CA GLY A 95 17.58 -2.83 6.21
C GLY A 95 16.44 -2.80 5.17
N ALA A 96 16.10 -3.97 4.62
CA ALA A 96 15.12 -4.09 3.54
C ALA A 96 13.69 -3.66 3.92
N LEU A 97 13.30 -3.79 5.20
CA LEU A 97 11.97 -3.40 5.65
C LEU A 97 11.81 -1.89 5.77
N GLN A 98 12.89 -1.21 6.12
CA GLN A 98 12.90 0.25 6.15
C GLN A 98 12.71 0.82 4.74
N ALA A 99 13.38 0.25 3.73
CA ALA A 99 13.20 0.67 2.34
C ALA A 99 11.75 0.47 1.85
N LYS A 100 11.11 -0.65 2.22
CA LYS A 100 9.68 -0.87 1.91
C LYS A 100 8.77 0.13 2.63
N ALA A 101 9.04 0.41 3.90
CA ALA A 101 8.28 1.40 4.66
C ALA A 101 8.43 2.82 4.08
N ASP A 102 9.63 3.18 3.61
CA ASP A 102 9.90 4.45 2.95
C ASP A 102 9.16 4.57 1.61
N GLN A 103 9.10 3.47 0.84
CA GLN A 103 8.31 3.41 -0.38
C GLN A 103 6.81 3.59 -0.08
N LEU A 104 6.27 2.82 0.87
CA LEU A 104 4.85 2.91 1.24
C LEU A 104 4.48 4.31 1.74
N ARG A 105 5.36 4.94 2.51
CA ARG A 105 5.20 6.33 2.95
C ARG A 105 5.13 7.28 1.76
N SER A 106 6.04 7.14 0.79
CA SER A 106 6.05 7.98 -0.41
C SER A 106 4.76 7.81 -1.23
N GLU A 107 4.22 6.59 -1.30
CA GLU A 107 2.94 6.32 -1.95
C GLU A 107 1.76 6.97 -1.21
N ILE A 108 1.76 6.94 0.13
CA ILE A 108 0.75 7.61 0.95
C ILE A 108 0.82 9.13 0.77
N GLU A 109 2.01 9.72 0.82
CA GLU A 109 2.23 11.16 0.61
C GLU A 109 1.76 11.60 -0.78
N ALA A 110 2.17 10.87 -1.84
CA ALA A 110 1.76 11.17 -3.21
C ALA A 110 0.23 11.10 -3.38
N PHE A 111 -0.43 10.10 -2.77
CA PHE A 111 -1.88 10.00 -2.81
C PHE A 111 -2.57 11.13 -2.03
N ARG A 112 -2.00 11.53 -0.88
CA ARG A 112 -2.50 12.67 -0.09
C ARG A 112 -2.44 13.98 -0.89
N ASP A 113 -1.36 14.21 -1.61
CA ASP A 113 -1.21 15.38 -2.47
C ASP A 113 -2.21 15.37 -3.63
N GLU A 114 -2.55 14.18 -4.17
CA GLU A 114 -3.59 14.03 -5.21
C GLU A 114 -5.01 14.29 -4.68
N MET A 115 -5.26 14.04 -3.37
CA MET A 115 -6.55 14.30 -2.73
C MET A 115 -6.82 15.78 -2.40
N ARG A 116 -5.79 16.63 -2.47
CA ARG A 116 -5.81 18.03 -2.06
C ARG A 116 -6.28 18.95 -3.18
#